data_AF-A0A8H6LLB5-F1
#
_entry.id   AF-A0A8H6LLB5-F1
#
_cell.length_a   1.000
_cell.length_b   1.000
_cell.length_c   1.000
_cell.angle_alpha   90.00
_cell.angle_beta   90.00
_cell.angle_gamma   90.00
#
_symmetry.space_group_name_H-M   'P 1'
#
loop_
_entity.id
_entity.type
_entity.pdbx_description
1 polymer ?
#
loop_
_entity_poly.entity_id
_entity_poly.type
_entity_poly.pdbx_seq_one_letter_code
_entity_poly.pdbx_strand_id
1 'polypeptide(L)'
;MLRPSTLRPALRASAHTRCAIARTTRRTLFSQRSNRLTDDLDVNQLNSKRRDYEQNRTAFLAAGAIAGIVSFVYTAWKLKKAIEAQGEKEKATIKCDTEVPTEIFKTEAGEKRKVVIHDEDGNEVVPTGNKTVKLFPRRLEVEDAGAAGDVAGPIAAAVTDKHGTEFTLVGLGTRTVTFLGIEVYVVGFYVATQDIEKLQRYLVKKINPLATTLIPSEKEDLRKALQDPVEGEETWNSILKDAGCRSAFRITPVRDTDFPHMRDGLVRAIQARSSHNPEYNDETFGNAMRHFKILFQRGLVAKKNELLLVRDAAGKLTITYTDGTRKESVKSTLGAVEDERLSRLLWLNYLSGKKVASEEARKNIINGVMEFVERPVGTVATQVL
;
A
#
# COMPACT_ATOMS: atom_id res chain seq x y z
N MET A 1 83.69 19.67 -17.00
CA MET A 1 82.81 19.67 -15.81
C MET A 1 81.36 19.55 -16.27
N LEU A 2 80.65 18.53 -15.77
CA LEU A 2 79.21 18.47 -15.47
C LEU A 2 78.17 19.03 -16.49
N ARG A 3 77.41 18.15 -17.16
CA ARG A 3 75.95 17.88 -17.02
C ARG A 3 75.29 17.33 -18.32
N PRO A 4 74.14 16.63 -18.22
CA PRO A 4 73.64 15.72 -19.27
C PRO A 4 72.42 16.24 -20.04
N SER A 5 72.23 15.75 -21.26
CA SER A 5 70.98 15.44 -22.00
C SER A 5 71.43 14.96 -23.40
N THR A 6 70.84 14.03 -24.15
CA THR A 6 69.44 13.71 -24.47
C THR A 6 69.32 12.29 -25.06
N LEU A 7 68.18 11.64 -24.78
CA LEU A 7 67.34 10.76 -25.62
C LEU A 7 67.95 9.71 -26.60
N ARG A 8 67.54 8.44 -26.31
CA ARG A 8 67.23 7.27 -27.17
C ARG A 8 68.20 6.84 -28.28
N PRO A 9 68.50 5.52 -28.31
CA PRO A 9 68.69 4.81 -29.57
C PRO A 9 67.77 3.59 -29.69
N ALA A 10 67.13 3.45 -30.86
CA ALA A 10 66.71 2.16 -31.40
C ALA A 10 67.69 1.79 -32.52
N LEU A 11 68.62 0.90 -32.18
CA LEU A 11 69.41 0.06 -33.07
C LEU A 11 68.48 -1.09 -33.55
N ARG A 12 68.65 -1.79 -34.67
CA ARG A 12 69.62 -1.78 -35.77
C ARG A 12 68.99 -2.64 -36.88
N ALA A 13 69.20 -2.23 -38.11
CA ALA A 13 69.08 -3.07 -39.29
C ALA A 13 70.26 -4.03 -39.41
N SER A 14 70.03 -5.21 -40.03
CA SER A 14 70.97 -5.98 -40.87
C SER A 14 70.43 -7.40 -41.04
N ALA A 15 70.51 -8.09 -42.17
CA ALA A 15 70.81 -7.75 -43.56
C ALA A 15 70.48 -9.03 -44.37
N HIS A 16 69.93 -8.84 -45.56
CA HIS A 16 70.10 -9.62 -46.79
C HIS A 16 70.47 -11.11 -46.75
N THR A 17 69.69 -11.94 -47.47
CA THR A 17 70.22 -12.59 -48.70
C THR A 17 69.08 -12.87 -49.69
N ARG A 18 69.35 -12.57 -50.96
CA ARG A 18 68.51 -12.79 -52.14
C ARG A 18 68.48 -14.28 -52.49
N CYS A 19 67.35 -14.77 -53.00
CA CYS A 19 67.36 -15.62 -54.20
C CYS A 19 65.97 -15.69 -54.81
N ALA A 20 65.87 -15.16 -56.03
CA ALA A 20 64.73 -15.38 -56.91
C ALA A 20 64.77 -16.83 -57.41
N ILE A 21 63.65 -17.54 -57.32
CA ILE A 21 63.41 -18.74 -58.12
C ILE A 21 62.10 -18.54 -58.88
N ALA A 22 62.20 -18.82 -60.16
CA ALA A 22 61.32 -18.44 -61.24
C ALA A 22 59.88 -18.97 -61.11
N ARG A 23 58.96 -18.21 -61.71
CA ARG A 23 57.67 -18.72 -62.18
C ARG A 23 57.91 -19.89 -63.13
N THR A 24 57.44 -21.07 -62.75
CA THR A 24 57.04 -22.11 -63.70
C THR A 24 55.61 -22.52 -63.41
N THR A 25 54.71 -21.96 -64.23
CA THR A 25 53.36 -22.45 -64.47
C THR A 25 53.49 -23.88 -65.03
N ARG A 26 53.40 -24.90 -64.17
CA ARG A 26 53.06 -26.25 -64.62
C ARG A 26 51.61 -26.52 -64.26
N ARG A 27 50.77 -26.45 -65.30
CA ARG A 27 49.48 -27.15 -65.34
C ARG A 27 49.75 -28.63 -65.06
N THR A 28 49.56 -29.07 -63.83
CA THR A 28 49.29 -30.48 -63.55
C THR A 28 47.81 -30.71 -63.82
N LEU A 29 47.57 -31.03 -65.09
CA LEU A 29 46.42 -31.79 -65.56
C LEU A 29 46.22 -33.00 -64.63
N PHE A 30 44.99 -33.18 -64.15
CA PHE A 30 44.50 -34.37 -63.43
C PHE A 30 45.29 -34.81 -62.18
N SER A 31 45.01 -34.17 -61.04
CA SER A 31 44.91 -34.96 -59.80
C SER A 31 43.55 -35.65 -59.85
N GLN A 32 43.59 -36.89 -60.29
CA GLN A 32 42.50 -37.83 -60.17
C GLN A 32 42.14 -37.90 -58.68
N ARG A 33 41.12 -37.16 -58.24
CA ARG A 33 40.38 -37.49 -57.01
C ARG A 33 39.91 -38.90 -57.23
N SER A 34 40.60 -39.87 -56.65
CA SER A 34 40.03 -41.20 -56.49
C SER A 34 38.84 -41.00 -55.56
N ASN A 35 37.66 -40.82 -56.14
CA ASN A 35 36.40 -41.10 -55.45
C ASN A 35 36.40 -42.60 -55.16
N ARG A 36 37.16 -43.00 -54.14
CA ARG A 36 36.84 -44.23 -53.43
C ARG A 36 35.56 -43.91 -52.70
N LEU A 37 34.44 -44.41 -53.23
CA LEU A 37 33.14 -44.41 -52.54
C LEU A 37 33.22 -45.02 -51.12
N THR A 38 34.32 -45.71 -50.80
CA THR A 38 34.63 -46.25 -49.48
C THR A 38 35.21 -45.21 -48.50
N ASP A 39 35.72 -44.08 -48.96
CA ASP A 39 36.24 -42.99 -48.09
C ASP A 39 35.10 -42.10 -47.55
N ASP A 40 33.98 -42.05 -48.28
CA ASP A 40 32.73 -41.37 -47.87
C ASP A 40 31.86 -42.22 -46.92
N LEU A 41 32.25 -43.49 -46.72
CA LEU A 41 31.58 -44.46 -45.84
C LEU A 41 32.43 -44.84 -44.63
N ASP A 42 33.50 -44.09 -44.31
CA ASP A 42 34.24 -44.30 -43.07
C ASP A 42 33.36 -43.89 -41.88
N VAL A 43 32.79 -44.90 -41.22
CA VAL A 43 31.90 -44.76 -40.06
C VAL A 43 32.56 -43.95 -38.95
N ASN A 44 33.87 -44.04 -38.78
CA ASN A 44 34.59 -43.29 -37.75
C ASN A 44 34.65 -41.79 -38.09
N GLN A 45 34.86 -41.45 -39.36
CA GLN A 45 34.88 -40.08 -39.82
C GLN A 45 33.49 -39.42 -39.81
N LEU A 46 32.43 -40.18 -40.13
CA LEU A 46 31.06 -39.70 -40.01
C LEU A 46 30.65 -39.50 -38.54
N ASN A 47 31.11 -40.37 -37.64
CA ASN A 47 30.85 -40.25 -36.21
C ASN A 47 31.60 -39.04 -35.59
N SER A 48 32.84 -38.76 -36.01
CA SER A 48 33.56 -37.55 -35.57
C SER A 48 32.89 -36.27 -36.06
N LYS A 49 32.51 -36.20 -37.35
CA LYS A 49 31.76 -35.06 -37.92
C LYS A 49 30.43 -34.83 -37.19
N ARG A 50 29.72 -35.90 -36.82
CA ARG A 50 28.47 -35.80 -36.03
C ARG A 50 28.74 -35.25 -34.63
N ARG A 51 29.77 -35.74 -33.94
CA ARG A 51 30.16 -35.24 -32.61
C ARG A 51 30.56 -33.76 -32.65
N ASP A 52 31.35 -33.36 -33.65
CA ASP A 52 31.74 -31.96 -33.82
C ASP A 52 30.53 -31.07 -34.11
N TYR A 53 29.57 -31.55 -34.92
CA TYR A 53 28.31 -30.85 -35.16
C TYR A 53 27.46 -30.70 -33.88
N GLU A 54 27.33 -31.76 -33.09
CA GLU A 54 26.59 -31.74 -31.83
C GLU A 54 27.27 -30.83 -30.78
N GLN A 55 28.60 -30.82 -30.70
CA GLN A 55 29.36 -29.93 -29.83
C GLN A 55 29.22 -28.47 -30.25
N ASN A 56 29.37 -28.16 -31.54
CA ASN A 56 29.22 -26.79 -32.03
C ASN A 56 27.79 -26.28 -31.84
N ARG A 57 26.78 -27.12 -32.11
CA ARG A 57 25.37 -26.76 -31.90
C ARG A 57 25.07 -26.47 -30.44
N THR A 58 25.57 -27.28 -29.51
CA THR A 58 25.38 -27.04 -28.08
C THR A 58 26.12 -25.78 -27.61
N ALA A 59 27.33 -25.52 -28.12
CA ALA A 59 28.06 -24.30 -27.84
C ALA A 59 27.32 -23.04 -28.33
N PHE A 60 26.76 -23.05 -29.55
CA PHE A 60 25.96 -21.94 -30.07
C PHE A 60 24.67 -21.70 -29.28
N LEU A 61 23.97 -22.77 -28.89
CA LEU A 61 22.77 -22.67 -28.05
C LEU A 61 23.09 -22.15 -26.65
N ALA A 62 24.20 -22.61 -26.04
CA ALA A 62 24.66 -22.12 -24.75
C ALA A 62 25.08 -20.65 -24.80
N ALA A 63 25.83 -20.24 -25.84
CA ALA A 63 26.22 -18.85 -26.04
C ALA A 63 24.99 -17.94 -26.22
N GLY A 64 23.98 -18.39 -26.99
CA GLY A 64 22.72 -17.67 -27.13
C GLY A 64 21.94 -17.53 -25.82
N ALA A 65 21.89 -18.60 -25.01
CA ALA A 65 21.25 -18.56 -23.70
C ALA A 65 21.97 -17.59 -22.73
N ILE A 66 23.31 -17.62 -22.69
CA ILE A 66 24.12 -16.71 -21.87
C ILE A 66 23.90 -15.26 -22.32
N ALA A 67 23.94 -14.99 -23.62
CA ALA A 67 23.70 -13.65 -24.16
C ALA A 67 22.28 -13.13 -23.82
N GLY A 68 21.28 -14.02 -23.85
CA GLY A 68 19.92 -13.71 -23.40
C GLY A 68 19.87 -13.33 -21.93
N ILE A 69 20.49 -14.12 -21.05
CA ILE A 69 20.54 -13.83 -19.60
C ILE A 69 21.23 -12.48 -19.34
N VAL A 70 22.36 -12.22 -19.99
CA VAL A 70 23.09 -10.95 -19.86
C VAL A 70 22.23 -9.77 -20.30
N SER A 71 21.48 -9.90 -21.40
CA SER A 71 20.53 -8.88 -21.87
C SER A 71 19.42 -8.60 -20.85
N PHE A 72 18.84 -9.64 -20.25
CA PHE A 72 17.82 -9.48 -19.19
C PHE A 72 18.38 -8.80 -17.93
N VAL A 73 19.57 -9.19 -17.49
CA VAL A 73 20.23 -8.56 -16.34
C VAL A 73 20.53 -7.08 -16.63
N TYR A 74 21.03 -6.77 -17.82
CA TYR A 74 21.32 -5.39 -18.22
C TYR A 74 20.06 -4.53 -18.30
N THR A 75 18.98 -5.04 -18.90
CA THR A 75 17.70 -4.32 -18.99
C THR A 75 17.06 -4.12 -17.62
N ALA A 76 17.11 -5.12 -16.73
CA ALA A 76 16.66 -4.99 -15.35
C ALA A 76 17.48 -3.96 -14.56
N TRP A 77 18.80 -3.96 -14.73
CA TRP A 77 19.68 -2.95 -14.10
C TRP A 77 19.38 -1.54 -14.61
N LYS A 78 19.18 -1.37 -15.93
CA LYS A 78 18.80 -0.08 -16.52
C LYS A 78 17.44 0.40 -16.03
N LEU A 79 16.47 -0.50 -15.88
CA LEU A 79 15.15 -0.19 -15.31
C LEU A 79 15.26 0.24 -13.84
N LYS A 80 16.05 -0.47 -13.04
CA LYS A 80 16.34 -0.08 -11.65
C LYS A 80 16.94 1.32 -11.58
N LYS A 81 17.95 1.61 -12.40
CA LYS A 81 18.59 2.93 -12.45
C LYS A 81 17.63 4.04 -12.89
N ALA A 82 16.68 3.74 -13.79
CA ALA A 82 15.66 4.69 -14.21
C ALA A 82 14.64 4.99 -13.09
N ILE A 83 14.24 3.98 -12.32
CA ILE A 83 13.35 4.14 -11.16
C ILE A 83 14.06 4.94 -10.06
N GLU A 84 15.32 4.65 -9.77
CA GLU A 84 16.12 5.41 -8.79
C GLU A 84 16.27 6.88 -9.21
N ALA A 85 16.59 7.14 -10.48
CA ALA A 85 16.70 8.51 -11.01
C ALA A 85 15.36 9.27 -11.01
N GLN A 86 14.24 8.58 -11.23
CA GLN A 86 12.90 9.17 -11.06
C GLN A 86 12.63 9.46 -9.58
N GLY A 87 12.97 8.54 -8.67
CA GLY A 87 12.85 8.76 -7.23
C GLY A 87 13.70 9.92 -6.72
N GLU A 88 14.91 10.13 -7.26
CA GLU A 88 15.77 11.27 -6.93
C GLU A 88 15.23 12.59 -7.49
N LYS A 89 14.74 12.60 -8.74
CA LYS A 89 14.08 13.78 -9.33
C LYS A 89 12.83 14.15 -8.54
N GLU A 90 12.02 13.17 -8.14
CA GLU A 90 10.86 13.40 -7.28
C GLU A 90 11.27 13.96 -5.93
N LYS A 91 12.31 13.43 -5.28
CA LYS A 91 12.88 13.97 -4.04
C LYS A 91 13.42 15.40 -4.22
N ALA A 92 14.00 15.72 -5.37
CA ALA A 92 14.52 17.05 -5.68
C ALA A 92 13.40 18.06 -5.99
N THR A 93 12.34 17.66 -6.72
CA THR A 93 11.16 18.49 -6.96
C THR A 93 10.36 18.74 -5.68
N ILE A 94 10.31 17.77 -4.76
CA ILE A 94 9.69 17.93 -3.44
C ILE A 94 10.44 18.95 -2.56
N LYS A 95 11.73 19.22 -2.81
CA LYS A 95 12.52 20.22 -2.07
C LYS A 95 12.34 21.66 -2.57
N CYS A 96 11.70 21.89 -3.72
CA CYS A 96 11.60 23.23 -4.32
C CYS A 96 10.20 23.86 -4.24
N ASP A 97 9.16 23.07 -4.00
CA ASP A 97 7.82 23.58 -3.71
C ASP A 97 7.59 23.54 -2.19
N THR A 98 7.16 24.67 -1.64
CA THR A 98 6.98 24.97 -0.22
C THR A 98 6.57 23.74 0.60
N GLU A 99 7.49 23.30 1.45
CA GLU A 99 7.39 22.05 2.22
C GLU A 99 6.16 22.08 3.15
N VAL A 100 5.12 21.31 2.80
CA VAL A 100 4.17 20.81 3.80
C VAL A 100 4.90 19.71 4.56
N PRO A 101 5.17 19.85 5.87
CA PRO A 101 5.96 18.87 6.61
C PRO A 101 5.29 17.50 6.55
N THR A 102 6.01 16.51 6.03
CA THR A 102 5.65 15.09 6.10
C THR A 102 5.76 14.53 7.53
N GLU A 103 6.43 15.26 8.42
CA GLU A 103 6.56 14.88 9.82
C GLU A 103 5.43 15.49 10.66
N ILE A 104 4.61 14.61 11.22
CA ILE A 104 3.53 14.95 12.16
C ILE A 104 4.09 15.58 13.44
N PHE A 105 5.38 15.41 13.75
CA PHE A 105 6.02 15.90 14.97
C PHE A 105 7.28 16.71 14.65
N LYS A 106 7.34 17.98 15.10
CA LYS A 106 8.61 18.71 15.19
C LYS A 106 9.14 18.61 16.61
N THR A 107 10.41 18.25 16.77
CA THR A 107 11.12 18.33 18.06
C THR A 107 11.59 19.75 18.28
N GLU A 108 10.78 20.54 18.98
CA GLU A 108 11.26 21.74 19.67
C GLU A 108 11.40 21.39 21.15
N ALA A 109 12.59 21.60 21.73
CA ALA A 109 12.88 21.38 23.16
C ALA A 109 12.70 19.94 23.70
N GLY A 110 12.84 18.91 22.85
CA GLY A 110 12.86 17.50 23.31
C GLY A 110 11.48 16.85 23.51
N GLU A 111 10.40 17.56 23.21
CA GLU A 111 9.03 17.02 23.20
C GLU A 111 8.48 17.04 21.76
N LYS A 112 7.97 15.90 21.29
CA LYS A 112 7.41 15.76 19.94
C LYS A 112 6.06 16.46 19.89
N ARG A 113 5.99 17.72 19.41
CA ARG A 113 4.71 18.45 19.29
C ARG A 113 4.10 18.24 17.90
N LYS A 114 2.80 17.94 17.89
CA LYS A 114 2.02 17.70 16.66
C LYS A 114 1.81 19.01 15.91
N VAL A 115 2.30 19.13 14.68
CA VAL A 115 2.04 20.31 13.84
C VAL A 115 0.59 20.24 13.36
N VAL A 116 -0.24 21.16 13.86
CA VAL A 116 -1.63 21.33 13.40
C VAL A 116 -1.59 22.18 12.14
N ILE A 117 -1.80 21.55 10.98
CA ILE A 117 -1.90 22.24 9.71
C ILE A 117 -3.37 22.66 9.56
N HIS A 118 -3.60 23.92 9.20
CA HIS A 118 -4.94 24.42 8.89
C HIS A 118 -5.05 24.57 7.36
N ASP A 119 -6.19 24.16 6.80
CA ASP A 119 -6.48 24.34 5.38
C ASP A 119 -6.91 25.79 5.08
N GLU A 120 -7.11 26.12 3.81
CA GLU A 120 -7.62 27.42 3.34
C GLU A 120 -8.98 27.78 3.98
N ASP A 121 -9.76 26.76 4.36
CA ASP A 121 -11.06 26.88 5.04
C ASP A 121 -10.95 26.94 6.58
N GLY A 122 -9.74 26.97 7.15
CA GLY A 122 -9.51 27.00 8.60
C GLY A 122 -9.70 25.67 9.32
N ASN A 123 -9.94 24.58 8.58
CA ASN A 123 -10.10 23.23 9.14
C ASN A 123 -8.75 22.59 9.46
N GLU A 124 -8.66 21.88 10.60
CA GLU A 124 -7.46 21.11 10.94
C GLU A 124 -7.27 19.92 9.97
N VAL A 125 -6.12 19.85 9.31
CA VAL A 125 -5.76 18.81 8.35
C VAL A 125 -4.48 18.08 8.75
N VAL A 126 -4.40 16.81 8.34
CA VAL A 126 -3.29 15.89 8.58
C VAL A 126 -2.70 15.48 7.23
N PRO A 127 -1.37 15.54 7.06
CA PRO A 127 -0.71 15.12 5.83
C PRO A 127 -0.78 13.59 5.70
N THR A 128 -1.13 13.11 4.51
CA THR A 128 -1.31 11.67 4.24
C THR A 128 -0.02 10.96 3.82
N GLY A 129 0.99 11.71 3.38
CA GLY A 129 2.17 11.18 2.70
C GLY A 129 1.94 10.76 1.24
N ASN A 130 0.73 10.90 0.71
CA ASN A 130 0.40 10.56 -0.68
C ASN A 130 0.55 11.76 -1.64
N LYS A 131 0.99 11.51 -2.88
CA LYS A 131 1.15 12.56 -3.90
C LYS A 131 -0.18 13.15 -4.40
N THR A 132 -1.21 12.33 -4.50
CA THR A 132 -2.49 12.71 -5.12
C THR A 132 -3.45 13.32 -4.10
N VAL A 133 -3.60 12.67 -2.94
CA VAL A 133 -4.47 13.11 -1.86
C VAL A 133 -3.60 13.56 -0.72
N LYS A 134 -3.20 14.83 -0.69
CA LYS A 134 -2.15 15.33 0.21
C LYS A 134 -2.60 15.49 1.67
N LEU A 135 -3.86 15.85 1.86
CA LEU A 135 -4.42 16.29 3.15
C LEU A 135 -5.70 15.51 3.46
N PHE A 136 -5.89 15.19 4.74
CA PHE A 136 -7.12 14.61 5.30
C PHE A 136 -7.57 15.47 6.47
N PRO A 137 -8.86 15.77 6.62
CA PRO A 137 -9.34 16.55 7.76
C PRO A 137 -9.28 15.71 9.03
N ARG A 138 -8.87 16.35 10.11
CA ARG A 138 -8.80 15.73 11.44
C ARG A 138 -10.19 15.53 12.03
N ARG A 139 -11.09 16.48 11.80
CA ARG A 139 -12.48 16.46 12.25
C ARG A 139 -13.40 16.32 11.05
N LEU A 140 -14.45 15.52 11.20
CA LEU A 140 -15.47 15.32 10.18
C LEU A 140 -16.84 15.48 10.84
N GLU A 141 -17.67 16.33 10.27
CA GLU A 141 -19.09 16.42 10.66
C GLU A 141 -19.93 15.53 9.75
N VAL A 142 -20.68 14.62 10.36
CA VAL A 142 -21.57 13.72 9.65
C VAL A 142 -23.00 13.98 10.09
N GLU A 143 -23.75 14.66 9.23
CA GLU A 143 -25.21 14.70 9.27
C GLU A 143 -25.74 13.26 9.13
N ASP A 144 -26.64 12.85 10.02
CA ASP A 144 -27.34 11.54 10.03
C ASP A 144 -26.61 10.30 10.61
N ALA A 145 -25.58 10.46 11.44
CA ALA A 145 -25.01 9.34 12.20
C ALA A 145 -25.89 8.97 13.43
N GLY A 146 -27.16 8.64 13.19
CA GLY A 146 -28.10 8.10 14.17
C GLY A 146 -28.42 9.07 15.31
N ALA A 147 -29.51 9.83 15.17
CA ALA A 147 -30.18 10.41 16.32
C ALA A 147 -30.56 9.25 17.26
N ALA A 148 -29.90 9.16 18.41
CA ALA A 148 -30.26 8.23 19.45
C ALA A 148 -31.70 8.54 19.89
N GLY A 149 -32.63 7.62 19.63
CA GLY A 149 -33.94 7.64 20.26
C GLY A 149 -33.80 7.41 21.77
N ASP A 150 -34.40 8.31 22.54
CA ASP A 150 -34.89 8.16 23.91
C ASP A 150 -33.98 7.50 24.96
N VAL A 151 -33.13 8.31 25.59
CA VAL A 151 -32.94 8.23 27.06
C VAL A 151 -33.00 9.64 27.62
N ALA A 152 -34.16 9.96 28.19
CA ALA A 152 -34.46 11.24 28.82
C ALA A 152 -33.54 11.51 30.01
N GLY A 153 -32.70 12.53 29.88
CA GLY A 153 -32.04 13.24 30.96
C GLY A 153 -31.89 14.71 30.56
N PRO A 154 -32.43 15.68 31.31
CA PRO A 154 -32.59 17.07 30.84
C PRO A 154 -31.27 17.83 30.64
N ILE A 155 -30.12 17.22 30.94
CA ILE A 155 -28.79 17.84 30.82
C ILE A 155 -28.08 17.43 29.51
N ALA A 156 -28.44 16.28 28.91
CA ALA A 156 -27.84 15.83 27.64
C ALA A 156 -28.54 16.40 26.39
N ALA A 157 -29.80 16.82 26.54
CA ALA A 157 -30.60 17.42 25.45
C ALA A 157 -30.21 18.88 25.13
N ALA A 158 -29.40 19.52 25.97
CA ALA A 158 -28.97 20.91 25.75
C ALA A 158 -27.78 21.05 24.78
N VAL A 159 -27.16 19.94 24.35
CA VAL A 159 -26.05 19.91 23.37
C VAL A 159 -26.40 18.98 22.20
N THR A 160 -27.67 18.96 21.80
CA THR A 160 -28.03 18.50 20.45
C THR A 160 -28.20 19.73 19.59
N ASP A 161 -27.07 20.40 19.34
CA ASP A 161 -26.99 21.40 18.30
C ASP A 161 -27.44 20.76 16.98
N LYS A 162 -28.11 21.54 16.13
CA LYS A 162 -28.66 21.12 14.83
C LYS A 162 -27.58 20.77 13.79
N HIS A 163 -26.38 20.44 14.26
CA HIS A 163 -25.16 20.19 13.53
C HIS A 163 -24.78 18.72 13.75
N GLY A 164 -24.27 18.05 12.72
CA GLY A 164 -24.07 16.59 12.69
C GLY A 164 -23.20 16.02 13.83
N THR A 165 -23.02 14.71 13.86
CA THR A 165 -22.09 14.10 14.82
C THR A 165 -20.65 14.39 14.38
N GLU A 166 -19.84 14.95 15.28
CA GLU A 166 -18.40 15.12 15.08
C GLU A 166 -17.64 13.80 15.24
N PHE A 167 -16.74 13.56 14.29
CA PHE A 167 -15.85 12.41 14.23
C PHE A 167 -14.39 12.88 14.23
N THR A 168 -13.57 12.26 15.08
CA THR A 168 -12.13 12.55 15.18
C THR A 168 -11.31 11.46 14.49
N LEU A 169 -10.34 11.86 13.69
CA LEU A 169 -9.39 10.96 13.03
C LEU A 169 -8.51 10.25 14.07
N VAL A 170 -8.54 8.92 14.02
CA VAL A 170 -7.70 8.05 14.85
C VAL A 170 -6.42 7.68 14.11
N GLY A 171 -6.54 7.28 12.84
CA GLY A 171 -5.39 6.88 12.04
C GLY A 171 -5.72 6.86 10.55
N LEU A 172 -4.69 7.02 9.72
CA LEU A 172 -4.79 7.01 8.26
C LEU A 172 -3.78 6.04 7.66
N GLY A 173 -3.99 5.61 6.41
CA GLY A 173 -2.98 4.88 5.66
C GLY A 173 -3.37 4.66 4.21
N THR A 174 -2.41 4.24 3.40
CA THR A 174 -2.62 3.99 1.97
C THR A 174 -2.82 2.50 1.73
N ARG A 175 -3.76 2.15 0.85
CA ARG A 175 -3.90 0.78 0.34
C ARG A 175 -3.09 0.61 -0.94
N THR A 176 -2.27 -0.43 -0.97
CA THR A 176 -1.47 -0.85 -2.12
C THR A 176 -1.87 -2.25 -2.61
N VAL A 177 -1.90 -2.49 -3.94
CA VAL A 177 -2.46 -3.73 -4.53
C VAL A 177 -1.49 -4.63 -5.28
N THR A 178 -0.18 -4.39 -5.24
CA THR A 178 0.83 -5.26 -5.86
C THR A 178 2.17 -5.18 -5.13
N PHE A 179 3.07 -6.13 -5.40
CA PHE A 179 4.46 -6.07 -4.90
C PHE A 179 5.22 -4.82 -5.39
N LEU A 180 4.74 -4.19 -6.48
CA LEU A 180 5.26 -2.93 -7.02
C LEU A 180 4.79 -1.70 -6.22
N GLY A 181 3.94 -1.87 -5.21
CA GLY A 181 3.46 -0.77 -4.37
C GLY A 181 2.45 0.14 -5.05
N ILE A 182 1.64 -0.37 -5.98
CA ILE A 182 0.61 0.44 -6.65
C ILE A 182 -0.44 0.88 -5.64
N GLU A 183 -0.46 2.17 -5.33
CA GLU A 183 -1.44 2.83 -4.47
C GLU A 183 -2.80 2.94 -5.17
N VAL A 184 -3.86 2.60 -4.43
CA VAL A 184 -5.25 2.61 -4.94
C VAL A 184 -6.10 3.68 -4.27
N TYR A 185 -6.03 3.77 -2.94
CA TYR A 185 -6.73 4.78 -2.17
C TYR A 185 -6.04 5.04 -0.83
N VAL A 186 -6.29 6.23 -0.27
CA VAL A 186 -6.00 6.53 1.12
C VAL A 186 -7.26 6.29 1.94
N VAL A 187 -7.12 5.69 3.12
CA VAL A 187 -8.21 5.44 4.06
C VAL A 187 -7.90 6.08 5.40
N GLY A 188 -8.88 6.79 5.97
CA GLY A 188 -8.85 7.33 7.32
C GLY A 188 -9.92 6.67 8.19
N PHE A 189 -9.54 6.25 9.40
CA PHE A 189 -10.45 5.74 10.41
C PHE A 189 -10.77 6.82 11.43
N TYR A 190 -12.06 7.05 11.64
CA TYR A 190 -12.59 8.06 12.54
C TYR A 190 -13.48 7.41 13.60
N VAL A 191 -13.52 8.00 14.78
CA VAL A 191 -14.42 7.63 15.88
C VAL A 191 -15.19 8.86 16.31
N ALA A 192 -16.48 8.71 16.61
CA ALA A 192 -17.28 9.83 17.11
C ALA A 192 -16.64 10.38 18.39
N THR A 193 -16.50 11.70 18.48
CA THR A 193 -15.72 12.32 19.56
C THR A 193 -16.30 11.99 20.94
N GLN A 194 -17.64 11.83 21.04
CA GLN A 194 -18.32 11.45 22.27
C GLN A 194 -18.09 9.98 22.69
N ASP A 195 -17.70 9.11 21.76
CA ASP A 195 -17.52 7.67 22.01
C ASP A 195 -16.05 7.29 22.27
N ILE A 196 -15.10 8.24 22.17
CA ILE A 196 -13.67 7.99 22.43
C ILE A 196 -13.45 7.50 23.87
N GLU A 197 -14.17 8.05 24.84
CA GLU A 197 -14.07 7.59 26.23
C GLU A 197 -14.51 6.14 26.40
N LYS A 198 -15.55 5.71 25.67
CA LYS A 198 -16.02 4.32 25.71
C LYS A 198 -14.95 3.38 25.15
N LEU A 199 -14.33 3.77 24.04
CA LEU A 199 -13.22 3.03 23.43
C LEU A 199 -12.03 2.93 24.38
N GLN A 200 -11.62 4.05 25.01
CA GLN A 200 -10.53 4.07 26.00
C GLN A 200 -10.84 3.13 27.17
N ARG A 201 -12.03 3.25 27.79
CA ARG A 201 -12.43 2.39 28.92
C ARG A 201 -12.38 0.91 28.56
N TYR A 202 -12.84 0.55 27.36
CA TYR A 202 -12.84 -0.84 26.92
C TYR A 202 -11.42 -1.41 26.79
N LEU A 203 -10.53 -0.66 26.15
CA LEU A 203 -9.14 -1.07 25.93
C LEU A 203 -8.33 -1.15 27.23
N VAL A 204 -8.52 -0.18 28.14
CA VAL A 204 -7.87 -0.18 29.45
C VAL A 204 -8.32 -1.39 30.27
N LYS A 205 -9.65 -1.62 30.35
CA LYS A 205 -10.23 -2.73 31.12
C LYS A 205 -9.83 -4.10 30.58
N LYS A 206 -9.54 -4.22 29.28
CA LYS A 206 -9.07 -5.48 28.69
C LYS A 206 -7.73 -5.91 29.27
N ILE A 207 -6.80 -4.97 29.48
CA ILE A 207 -5.48 -5.29 30.04
C ILE A 207 -5.53 -5.38 31.56
N ASN A 208 -6.17 -4.40 32.19
CA ASN A 208 -6.29 -4.34 33.63
C ASN A 208 -7.71 -3.88 34.03
N PRO A 209 -8.56 -4.80 34.51
CA PRO A 209 -9.95 -4.50 34.86
C PRO A 209 -10.14 -3.40 35.91
N LEU A 210 -9.12 -3.15 36.73
CA LEU A 210 -9.15 -2.18 37.83
C LEU A 210 -8.51 -0.84 37.48
N ALA A 211 -7.81 -0.73 36.35
CA ALA A 211 -7.08 0.48 35.99
C ALA A 211 -7.98 1.52 35.31
N THR A 212 -7.73 2.79 35.60
CA THR A 212 -8.29 3.95 34.87
C THR A 212 -7.35 4.46 33.77
N THR A 213 -6.07 4.11 33.84
CA THR A 213 -4.99 4.48 32.92
C THR A 213 -3.95 3.36 32.87
N LEU A 214 -3.32 3.13 31.72
CA LEU A 214 -2.28 2.11 31.57
C LEU A 214 -0.89 2.61 31.97
N ILE A 215 -0.12 1.77 32.64
CA ILE A 215 1.32 1.94 32.92
C ILE A 215 2.12 1.65 31.63
N PRO A 216 3.34 2.22 31.43
CA PRO A 216 4.12 1.98 30.20
C PRO A 216 4.31 0.50 29.81
N SER A 217 4.47 -0.43 30.75
CA SER A 217 4.53 -1.86 30.44
C SER A 217 3.21 -2.39 29.89
N GLU A 218 2.10 -2.07 30.54
CA GLU A 218 0.74 -2.45 30.11
C GLU A 218 0.39 -1.83 28.73
N LYS A 219 0.94 -0.66 28.42
CA LYS A 219 0.80 -0.04 27.08
C LYS A 219 1.48 -0.87 26.00
N GLU A 220 2.69 -1.36 26.26
CA GLU A 220 3.37 -2.24 25.30
C GLU A 220 2.66 -3.57 25.14
N ASP A 221 2.05 -4.09 26.20
CA ASP A 221 1.26 -5.32 26.14
C ASP A 221 -0.03 -5.10 25.34
N LEU A 222 -0.74 -3.99 25.53
CA LEU A 222 -1.87 -3.61 24.69
C LEU A 222 -1.47 -3.47 23.21
N ARG A 223 -0.34 -2.82 22.96
CA ARG A 223 0.17 -2.63 21.60
C ARG A 223 0.49 -3.97 20.93
N LYS A 224 1.11 -4.91 21.64
CA LYS A 224 1.39 -6.27 21.15
C LYS A 224 0.09 -7.04 20.88
N ALA A 225 -0.86 -6.99 21.81
CA ALA A 225 -2.16 -7.63 21.67
C ALA A 225 -2.94 -7.12 20.44
N LEU A 226 -2.94 -5.81 20.20
CA LEU A 226 -3.59 -5.22 19.01
C LEU A 226 -2.85 -5.50 17.69
N GLN A 227 -1.54 -5.73 17.75
CA GLN A 227 -0.74 -6.10 16.57
C GLN A 227 -0.86 -7.59 16.23
N ASP A 228 -1.15 -8.44 17.21
CA ASP A 228 -1.36 -9.86 16.98
C ASP A 228 -2.59 -10.10 16.08
N PRO A 229 -2.48 -10.92 15.03
CA PRO A 229 -3.57 -11.11 14.08
C PRO A 229 -4.79 -11.81 14.68
N VAL A 230 -4.63 -12.65 15.71
CA VAL A 230 -5.73 -13.41 16.31
C VAL A 230 -6.31 -12.63 17.48
N GLU A 231 -5.46 -12.24 18.44
CA GLU A 231 -5.90 -11.51 19.62
C GLU A 231 -6.44 -10.12 19.25
N GLY A 232 -5.80 -9.42 18.30
CA GLY A 232 -6.28 -8.14 17.80
C GLY A 232 -7.64 -8.27 17.12
N GLU A 233 -7.88 -9.36 16.37
CA GLU A 233 -9.17 -9.62 15.73
C GLU A 233 -10.27 -9.87 16.76
N GLU A 234 -10.00 -10.66 17.79
CA GLU A 234 -10.93 -10.86 18.89
C GLU A 234 -11.21 -9.55 19.64
N THR A 235 -10.18 -8.75 19.91
CA THR A 235 -10.31 -7.45 20.58
C THR A 235 -11.26 -6.52 19.84
N TRP A 236 -10.99 -6.29 18.55
CA TRP A 236 -11.81 -5.40 17.73
C TRP A 236 -13.20 -5.96 17.50
N ASN A 237 -13.35 -7.28 17.38
CA ASN A 237 -14.64 -7.93 17.23
C ASN A 237 -15.53 -7.66 18.46
N SER A 238 -15.00 -7.79 19.67
CA SER A 238 -15.75 -7.52 20.91
C SER A 238 -16.00 -6.02 21.11
N ILE A 239 -15.06 -5.12 20.74
CA ILE A 239 -15.31 -3.67 20.75
C ILE A 239 -16.46 -3.31 19.82
N LEU A 240 -16.45 -3.81 18.59
CA LEU A 240 -17.47 -3.47 17.59
C LEU A 240 -18.86 -3.99 17.97
N LYS A 241 -18.92 -5.12 18.69
CA LYS A 241 -20.16 -5.76 19.14
C LYS A 241 -20.71 -5.13 20.42
N ASP A 242 -19.85 -4.89 21.41
CA ASP A 242 -20.29 -4.59 22.78
C ASP A 242 -20.15 -3.11 23.15
N ALA A 243 -19.16 -2.39 22.58
CA ALA A 243 -18.85 -1.02 23.01
C ALA A 243 -19.80 0.03 22.41
N GLY A 244 -20.48 -0.30 21.30
CA GLY A 244 -21.43 0.60 20.63
C GLY A 244 -20.77 1.91 20.14
N CYS A 245 -19.47 1.89 19.83
CA CYS A 245 -18.73 3.07 19.39
C CYS A 245 -19.08 3.42 17.94
N ARG A 246 -19.65 4.60 17.72
CA ARG A 246 -19.86 5.11 16.36
C ARG A 246 -18.52 5.41 15.71
N SER A 247 -18.33 4.91 14.50
CA SER A 247 -17.06 5.03 13.78
C SER A 247 -17.28 5.16 12.28
N ALA A 248 -16.29 5.70 11.57
CA ALA A 248 -16.38 5.89 10.14
C ALA A 248 -15.05 5.60 9.44
N PHE A 249 -15.13 5.09 8.21
CA PHE A 249 -14.01 5.02 7.29
C PHE A 249 -14.23 6.00 6.14
N ARG A 250 -13.28 6.91 5.95
CA ARG A 250 -13.20 7.78 4.77
C ARG A 250 -12.22 7.17 3.79
N ILE A 251 -12.69 6.83 2.60
CA ILE A 251 -11.89 6.25 1.52
C ILE A 251 -11.81 7.27 0.38
N THR A 252 -10.59 7.67 0.02
CA THR A 252 -10.35 8.61 -1.07
C THR A 252 -9.44 7.96 -2.12
N PRO A 253 -9.95 7.61 -3.31
CA PRO A 253 -9.15 7.01 -4.37
C PRO A 253 -8.06 7.95 -4.88
N VAL A 254 -6.87 7.40 -5.11
CA VAL A 254 -5.75 8.12 -5.73
C VAL A 254 -5.73 7.94 -7.25
N ARG A 255 -6.59 7.05 -7.76
CA ARG A 255 -6.78 6.74 -9.18
C ARG A 255 -8.26 6.58 -9.46
N ASP A 256 -8.64 6.78 -10.70
CA ASP A 256 -10.01 6.55 -11.14
C ASP A 256 -10.34 5.06 -11.03
N THR A 257 -11.47 4.76 -10.40
CA THR A 257 -11.99 3.41 -10.23
C THR A 257 -13.51 3.45 -10.41
N ASP A 258 -14.17 2.31 -10.31
CA ASP A 258 -15.61 2.20 -10.43
C ASP A 258 -16.21 1.52 -9.20
N PHE A 259 -17.50 1.75 -8.96
CA PHE A 259 -18.18 1.13 -7.83
C PHE A 259 -18.19 -0.40 -7.90
N PRO A 260 -18.37 -1.06 -9.07
CA PRO A 260 -18.26 -2.51 -9.18
C PRO A 260 -16.92 -3.09 -8.73
N HIS A 261 -15.80 -2.46 -9.09
CA HIS A 261 -14.47 -2.90 -8.68
C HIS A 261 -14.26 -2.75 -7.18
N MET A 262 -14.67 -1.60 -6.61
CA MET A 262 -14.64 -1.39 -5.16
C MET A 262 -15.52 -2.41 -4.43
N ARG A 263 -16.75 -2.62 -4.91
CA ARG A 263 -17.69 -3.61 -4.38
C ARG A 263 -17.07 -4.99 -4.33
N ASP A 264 -16.50 -5.45 -5.44
CA ASP A 264 -15.95 -6.80 -5.53
C ASP A 264 -14.79 -6.99 -4.55
N GLY A 265 -13.96 -5.96 -4.35
CA GLY A 265 -12.92 -5.93 -3.33
C GLY A 265 -13.47 -6.03 -1.90
N LEU A 266 -14.52 -5.27 -1.57
CA LEU A 266 -15.13 -5.27 -0.23
C LEU A 266 -15.92 -6.55 0.04
N VAL A 267 -16.71 -7.01 -0.93
CA VAL A 267 -17.45 -8.28 -0.86
C VAL A 267 -16.51 -9.46 -0.67
N ARG A 268 -15.41 -9.51 -1.43
CA ARG A 268 -14.41 -10.58 -1.27
C ARG A 268 -13.80 -10.58 0.12
N ALA A 269 -13.54 -9.41 0.69
CA ALA A 269 -13.01 -9.30 2.05
C ALA A 269 -14.01 -9.81 3.10
N ILE A 270 -15.29 -9.46 2.97
CA ILE A 270 -16.34 -9.94 3.87
C ILE A 270 -16.51 -11.47 3.72
N GLN A 271 -16.60 -11.97 2.49
CA GLN A 271 -16.75 -13.39 2.19
C GLN A 271 -15.59 -14.23 2.73
N ALA A 272 -14.34 -13.73 2.64
CA ALA A 272 -13.17 -14.43 3.15
C ALA A 272 -13.21 -14.65 4.67
N ARG A 273 -13.97 -13.83 5.40
CA ARG A 273 -14.14 -13.93 6.86
C ARG A 273 -15.43 -14.65 7.25
N SER A 274 -16.48 -14.53 6.44
CA SER A 274 -17.77 -15.15 6.72
C SER A 274 -17.86 -16.62 6.29
N SER A 275 -17.11 -17.06 5.26
CA SER A 275 -17.29 -18.38 4.62
C SER A 275 -17.04 -19.57 5.53
N HIS A 276 -16.25 -19.40 6.59
CA HIS A 276 -15.85 -20.47 7.50
C HIS A 276 -16.62 -20.47 8.83
N ASN A 277 -17.47 -19.47 9.08
CA ASN A 277 -18.22 -19.35 10.32
C ASN A 277 -19.73 -19.54 10.07
N PRO A 278 -20.37 -20.54 10.70
CA PRO A 278 -21.79 -20.84 10.49
C PRO A 278 -22.73 -19.70 10.92
N GLU A 279 -22.28 -18.75 11.75
CA GLU A 279 -23.03 -17.56 12.15
C GLU A 279 -23.48 -16.67 10.96
N TYR A 280 -22.80 -16.80 9.81
CA TYR A 280 -23.06 -15.99 8.61
C TYR A 280 -23.75 -16.77 7.46
N ASN A 281 -24.21 -17.99 7.71
CA ASN A 281 -24.89 -18.84 6.72
C ASN A 281 -26.43 -18.71 6.75
N ASP A 282 -26.94 -17.60 7.27
CA ASP A 282 -28.37 -17.34 7.38
C ASP A 282 -28.90 -16.46 6.24
N GLU A 283 -30.22 -16.53 6.03
CA GLU A 283 -30.88 -15.82 4.94
C GLU A 283 -30.84 -14.29 5.11
N THR A 284 -30.87 -13.81 6.35
CA THR A 284 -30.81 -12.38 6.67
C THR A 284 -29.46 -11.77 6.27
N PHE A 285 -28.34 -12.45 6.57
CA PHE A 285 -27.02 -12.03 6.12
C PHE A 285 -26.88 -12.13 4.61
N GLY A 286 -27.42 -13.19 4.00
CA GLY A 286 -27.48 -13.32 2.54
C GLY A 286 -28.21 -12.15 1.87
N ASN A 287 -29.32 -11.68 2.45
CA ASN A 287 -30.07 -10.51 1.98
C ASN A 287 -29.30 -9.21 2.22
N ALA A 288 -28.66 -9.04 3.38
CA ALA A 288 -27.81 -7.88 3.66
C ALA A 288 -26.65 -7.77 2.65
N MET A 289 -26.02 -8.90 2.31
CA MET A 289 -24.95 -8.98 1.31
C MET A 289 -25.45 -8.63 -0.10
N ARG A 290 -26.66 -9.05 -0.47
CA ARG A 290 -27.29 -8.65 -1.74
C ARG A 290 -27.57 -7.15 -1.76
N HIS A 291 -28.16 -6.61 -0.69
CA HIS A 291 -28.44 -5.18 -0.57
C HIS A 291 -27.15 -4.36 -0.69
N PHE A 292 -26.11 -4.73 0.07
CA PHE A 292 -24.79 -4.12 -0.03
C PHE A 292 -24.24 -4.11 -1.45
N LYS A 293 -24.36 -5.21 -2.21
CA LYS A 293 -23.91 -5.28 -3.61
C LYS A 293 -24.67 -4.32 -4.54
N ILE A 294 -25.95 -4.09 -4.29
CA ILE A 294 -26.81 -3.19 -5.09
C ILE A 294 -26.39 -1.73 -4.89
N LEU A 295 -25.99 -1.35 -3.66
CA LEU A 295 -25.52 0.02 -3.37
C LEU A 295 -24.35 0.46 -4.26
N PHE A 296 -23.53 -0.50 -4.72
CA PHE A 296 -22.36 -0.26 -5.56
C PHE A 296 -22.54 -0.75 -7.02
N GLN A 297 -23.78 -0.83 -7.52
CA GLN A 297 -24.05 -1.49 -8.80
C GLN A 297 -23.53 -0.70 -10.01
N ARG A 298 -23.57 0.65 -9.97
CA ARG A 298 -23.22 1.52 -11.10
C ARG A 298 -22.58 2.81 -10.61
N GLY A 299 -21.72 3.38 -11.46
CA GLY A 299 -21.13 4.69 -11.26
C GLY A 299 -19.60 4.63 -11.22
N LEU A 300 -18.99 5.77 -11.54
CA LEU A 300 -17.56 5.97 -11.50
C LEU A 300 -17.18 6.60 -10.16
N VAL A 301 -16.06 6.15 -9.60
CA VAL A 301 -15.44 6.75 -8.43
C VAL A 301 -14.15 7.41 -8.89
N ALA A 302 -14.26 8.69 -9.29
CA ALA A 302 -13.10 9.47 -9.72
C ALA A 302 -12.08 9.63 -8.59
N LYS A 303 -10.80 9.79 -8.95
CA LYS A 303 -9.76 10.13 -7.97
C LYS A 303 -10.14 11.40 -7.19
N LYS A 304 -9.73 11.46 -5.92
CA LYS A 304 -10.04 12.53 -4.94
C LYS A 304 -11.48 12.60 -4.46
N ASN A 305 -12.45 11.95 -5.12
CA ASN A 305 -13.81 11.88 -4.59
C ASN A 305 -13.87 10.97 -3.36
N GLU A 306 -14.75 11.28 -2.43
CA GLU A 306 -14.72 10.70 -1.10
C GLU A 306 -15.86 9.73 -0.90
N LEU A 307 -15.53 8.52 -0.49
CA LEU A 307 -16.50 7.52 -0.04
C LEU A 307 -16.42 7.42 1.48
N LEU A 308 -17.51 7.77 2.14
CA LEU A 308 -17.64 7.69 3.58
C LEU A 308 -18.50 6.50 3.97
N LEU A 309 -17.94 5.59 4.76
CA LEU A 309 -18.61 4.45 5.38
C LEU A 309 -18.83 4.78 6.85
N VAL A 310 -20.07 4.98 7.28
CA VAL A 310 -20.42 5.34 8.65
C VAL A 310 -21.09 4.16 9.32
N ARG A 311 -20.57 3.72 10.47
CA ARG A 311 -21.18 2.71 11.33
C ARG A 311 -21.74 3.39 12.58
N ASP A 312 -23.03 3.20 12.82
CA ASP A 312 -23.68 3.71 14.02
C ASP A 312 -23.42 2.83 15.26
N ALA A 313 -24.05 3.15 16.39
CA ALA A 313 -23.89 2.42 17.63
C ALA A 313 -24.53 1.01 17.59
N ALA A 314 -25.56 0.80 16.76
CA ALA A 314 -26.25 -0.48 16.58
C ALA A 314 -25.57 -1.39 15.55
N GLY A 315 -24.63 -0.86 14.77
CA GLY A 315 -23.95 -1.55 13.68
C GLY A 315 -24.57 -1.33 12.30
N LYS A 316 -25.55 -0.44 12.15
CA LYS A 316 -26.04 -0.02 10.83
C LYS A 316 -24.94 0.70 10.08
N LEU A 317 -24.74 0.30 8.83
CA LEU A 317 -23.78 0.89 7.91
C LEU A 317 -24.49 1.85 6.96
N THR A 318 -24.12 3.12 6.98
CA THR A 318 -24.57 4.13 6.00
C THR A 318 -23.41 4.49 5.08
N ILE A 319 -23.66 4.53 3.78
CA ILE A 319 -22.64 4.80 2.77
C ILE A 319 -22.98 6.10 2.06
N THR A 320 -22.04 7.04 2.09
CA THR A 320 -22.18 8.34 1.45
C THR A 320 -21.02 8.56 0.47
N TYR A 321 -21.32 9.16 -0.67
CA TYR A 321 -20.34 9.52 -1.68
C TYR A 321 -20.39 11.02 -1.97
N THR A 322 -19.24 11.67 -1.86
CA THR A 322 -19.07 13.09 -2.14
C THR A 322 -18.30 13.26 -3.44
N ASP A 323 -18.96 13.83 -4.44
CA ASP A 323 -18.34 14.19 -5.71
C ASP A 323 -17.68 15.57 -5.59
N GLY A 324 -16.36 15.58 -5.47
CA GLY A 324 -15.53 16.79 -5.41
C GLY A 324 -15.05 17.29 -6.77
N THR A 325 -15.49 16.68 -7.89
CA THR A 325 -15.11 17.15 -9.23
C THR A 325 -15.88 18.39 -9.67
N ARG A 326 -17.01 18.69 -9.03
CA ARG A 326 -17.85 19.86 -9.30
C ARG A 326 -17.43 21.04 -8.42
N LYS A 327 -17.74 22.27 -8.86
CA LYS A 327 -17.44 23.50 -8.10
C LYS A 327 -18.08 23.52 -6.71
N GLU A 328 -19.19 22.82 -6.54
CA GLU A 328 -19.81 22.52 -5.26
C GLU A 328 -19.75 21.02 -5.03
N SER A 329 -19.27 20.60 -3.86
CA SER A 329 -19.20 19.20 -3.47
C SER A 329 -20.60 18.64 -3.27
N VAL A 330 -21.02 17.72 -4.13
CA VAL A 330 -22.36 17.11 -4.02
C VAL A 330 -22.24 15.83 -3.19
N LYS A 331 -22.76 15.88 -1.96
CA LYS A 331 -22.87 14.72 -1.06
C LYS A 331 -24.12 13.92 -1.41
N SER A 332 -23.95 12.64 -1.72
CA SER A 332 -25.01 11.71 -2.11
C SER A 332 -25.01 10.47 -1.23
N THR A 333 -26.13 10.17 -0.58
CA THR A 333 -26.28 8.95 0.22
C THR A 333 -26.59 7.78 -0.72
N LEU A 334 -25.67 6.82 -0.83
CA LEU A 334 -25.84 5.63 -1.66
C LEU A 334 -26.88 4.67 -1.07
N GLY A 335 -26.90 4.58 0.27
CA GLY A 335 -27.89 3.80 1.02
C GLY A 335 -27.35 3.30 2.36
N ALA A 336 -28.12 2.45 3.02
CA ALA A 336 -27.76 1.89 4.33
C ALA A 336 -28.06 0.38 4.43
N VAL A 337 -27.29 -0.32 5.26
CA VAL A 337 -27.43 -1.75 5.56
C VAL A 337 -27.53 -1.92 7.07
N GLU A 338 -28.63 -2.51 7.53
CA GLU A 338 -28.96 -2.64 8.96
C GLU A 338 -28.21 -3.78 9.68
N ASP A 339 -27.69 -4.77 8.95
CA ASP A 339 -27.04 -5.94 9.58
C ASP A 339 -25.65 -5.60 10.15
N GLU A 340 -25.58 -5.57 11.49
CA GLU A 340 -24.37 -5.36 12.30
C GLU A 340 -23.20 -6.25 11.87
N ARG A 341 -23.50 -7.49 11.51
CA ARG A 341 -22.48 -8.51 11.22
C ARG A 341 -21.73 -8.18 9.94
N LEU A 342 -22.44 -7.64 8.94
CA LEU A 342 -21.84 -7.24 7.66
C LEU A 342 -20.86 -6.09 7.87
N SER A 343 -21.27 -5.07 8.62
CA SER A 343 -20.42 -3.91 8.88
C SER A 343 -19.27 -4.25 9.83
N ARG A 344 -19.44 -5.22 10.75
CA ARG A 344 -18.36 -5.72 11.63
C ARG A 344 -17.26 -6.38 10.82
N LEU A 345 -17.60 -7.30 9.92
CA LEU A 345 -16.64 -7.94 9.01
C LEU A 345 -15.93 -6.93 8.11
N LEU A 346 -16.64 -5.90 7.64
CA LEU A 346 -16.08 -4.83 6.83
C LEU A 346 -15.08 -3.96 7.62
N TRP A 347 -15.33 -3.68 8.90
CA TRP A 347 -14.40 -2.96 9.77
C TRP A 347 -13.16 -3.79 10.09
N LEU A 348 -13.35 -5.07 10.42
CA LEU A 348 -12.25 -6.00 10.70
C LEU A 348 -11.30 -6.13 9.50
N ASN A 349 -11.78 -5.99 8.26
CA ASN A 349 -10.92 -5.96 7.08
C ASN A 349 -9.84 -4.85 7.12
N TYR A 350 -10.06 -3.75 7.85
CA TYR A 350 -9.07 -2.68 8.01
C TYR A 350 -8.35 -2.73 9.37
N LEU A 351 -9.05 -3.11 10.43
CA LEU A 351 -8.55 -3.01 11.80
C LEU A 351 -7.61 -4.16 12.18
N SER A 352 -7.92 -5.39 11.78
CA SER A 352 -7.25 -6.58 12.36
C SER A 352 -7.34 -7.85 11.50
N GLY A 353 -6.61 -8.88 11.89
CA GLY A 353 -6.60 -10.17 11.23
C GLY A 353 -5.36 -10.43 10.38
N LYS A 354 -5.28 -11.65 9.86
CA LYS A 354 -4.10 -12.14 9.11
C LYS A 354 -3.89 -11.41 7.78
N LYS A 355 -4.97 -10.99 7.13
CA LYS A 355 -4.95 -10.24 5.86
C LYS A 355 -5.82 -9.00 6.03
N VAL A 356 -5.18 -7.86 6.21
CA VAL A 356 -5.84 -6.55 6.25
C VAL A 356 -5.72 -5.83 4.91
N ALA A 357 -6.67 -4.94 4.62
CA ALA A 357 -6.68 -4.16 3.40
C ALA A 357 -5.54 -3.12 3.33
N SER A 358 -5.10 -2.59 4.47
CA SER A 358 -3.93 -1.70 4.56
C SER A 358 -3.19 -1.92 5.87
N GLU A 359 -1.96 -2.42 5.76
CA GLU A 359 -1.03 -2.59 6.88
C GLU A 359 -0.60 -1.26 7.51
N GLU A 360 -0.45 -0.24 6.67
CA GLU A 360 -0.14 1.12 7.11
C GLU A 360 -1.28 1.69 7.95
N ALA A 361 -2.52 1.58 7.47
CA ALA A 361 -3.68 2.05 8.20
C ALA A 361 -3.80 1.33 9.56
N ARG A 362 -3.63 0.00 9.59
CA ARG A 362 -3.64 -0.76 10.86
C ARG A 362 -2.64 -0.22 11.87
N LYS A 363 -1.38 -0.04 11.48
CA LYS A 363 -0.32 0.47 12.37
C LYS A 363 -0.63 1.87 12.89
N ASN A 364 -1.07 2.76 12.00
CA ASN A 364 -1.40 4.13 12.38
C ASN A 364 -2.65 4.23 13.26
N ILE A 365 -3.65 3.38 13.03
CA ILE A 365 -4.82 3.27 13.90
C ILE A 365 -4.41 2.79 15.29
N ILE A 366 -3.56 1.76 15.38
CA ILE A 366 -3.04 1.30 16.67
C ILE A 366 -2.29 2.44 17.38
N ASN A 367 -1.43 3.16 16.68
CA ASN A 367 -0.71 4.30 17.26
C ASN A 367 -1.65 5.41 17.77
N GLY A 368 -2.70 5.75 17.00
CA GLY A 368 -3.70 6.73 17.42
C GLY A 368 -4.54 6.28 18.61
N VAL A 369 -4.89 5.00 18.66
CA VAL A 369 -5.56 4.40 19.82
C VAL A 369 -4.66 4.46 21.06
N MET A 370 -3.36 4.18 20.91
CA MET A 370 -2.41 4.31 22.01
C MET A 370 -2.33 5.75 22.53
N GLU A 371 -2.33 6.76 21.65
CA GLU A 371 -2.36 8.18 22.07
C GLU A 371 -3.58 8.49 22.95
N PHE A 372 -4.74 7.90 22.64
CA PHE A 372 -5.92 8.08 23.48
C PHE A 372 -5.78 7.39 24.84
N VAL A 373 -5.27 6.16 24.87
CA VAL A 373 -5.13 5.40 26.13
C VAL A 373 -4.02 5.93 27.04
N GLU A 374 -3.08 6.71 26.50
CA GLU A 374 -2.06 7.42 27.29
C GLU A 374 -2.64 8.49 28.21
N ARG A 375 -3.83 9.02 27.89
CA ARG A 375 -4.50 10.05 28.68
C ARG A 375 -5.52 9.40 29.62
N PRO A 376 -5.80 10.04 30.77
CA PRO A 376 -6.94 9.66 31.60
C PRO A 376 -8.23 9.64 30.78
N VAL A 377 -9.07 8.66 31.05
CA VAL A 377 -10.41 8.57 30.45
C VAL A 377 -11.18 9.85 30.76
N GLY A 378 -11.71 10.52 29.74
CA GLY A 378 -12.48 11.75 29.88
C GLY A 378 -11.76 13.05 29.50
N THR A 379 -10.45 13.02 29.23
CA THR A 379 -9.67 14.23 28.92
C THR A 379 -9.73 14.65 27.44
N VAL A 380 -10.64 14.09 26.64
CA VAL A 380 -10.67 14.30 25.18
C VAL A 380 -11.21 15.70 24.80
N ALA A 381 -11.85 16.40 25.73
CA ALA A 381 -12.54 17.67 25.49
C ALA A 381 -11.69 18.95 25.69
N THR A 382 -10.38 18.86 25.95
CA THR A 382 -9.55 20.05 26.18
C THR A 382 -8.28 20.02 25.32
N GLN A 383 -8.44 20.16 24.00
CA GLN A 383 -7.52 21.03 23.27
C GLN A 383 -8.16 22.42 23.33
N VAL A 384 -7.68 23.21 24.28
CA VAL A 384 -7.87 24.67 24.28
C VAL A 384 -7.28 25.18 22.97
N LEU A 385 -8.10 26.00 22.29
CA LEU A 385 -7.80 26.75 21.06
C LEU A 385 -6.41 27.39 21.05
#